data_AF-A0A377I8X5-F1
#
_entry.id   AF-A0A377I8X5-F1
#
_cell.length_a   1.000
_cell.length_b   1.000
_cell.length_c   1.000
_cell.angle_alpha   90.00
_cell.angle_beta   90.00
_cell.angle_gamma   90.00
#
_symmetry.space_group_name_H-M   'P 1'
#
loop_
_entity.id
_entity.type
_entity.pdbx_description
1 polymer ?
#
loop_
_entity_poly.entity_id
_entity_poly.type
_entity_poly.pdbx_seq_one_letter_code
_entity_poly.pdbx_strand_id
1 'polypeptide(L)' 'MKNAKTRIATAIAASFIALSANAVDFHGYARSGIGWTSGGGEQTAFTVNGGQNIA' A
#
# COMPACT_ATOMS: atom_id res chain seq x y z
N MET A 1 12.43 -10.41 -46.51
CA MET A 1 12.26 -10.93 -45.13
C MET A 1 12.76 -10.01 -44.00
N LYS A 2 13.62 -9.00 -44.26
CA LYS A 2 14.16 -8.12 -43.19
C LYS A 2 13.09 -7.20 -42.56
N ASN A 3 12.17 -6.67 -43.36
CA ASN A 3 11.16 -5.69 -42.91
C ASN A 3 10.12 -6.25 -41.93
N ALA A 4 9.73 -7.52 -42.05
CA ALA A 4 8.74 -8.12 -41.15
C ALA A 4 9.28 -8.28 -39.72
N LYS A 5 10.54 -8.73 -39.59
CA LYS A 5 11.21 -8.88 -38.29
C LYS A 5 11.40 -7.53 -37.60
N THR A 6 11.81 -6.50 -38.35
CA THR A 6 11.95 -5.14 -37.82
C THR A 6 10.60 -4.60 -37.34
N ARG A 7 9.51 -4.77 -38.10
CA ARG A 7 8.17 -4.30 -37.70
C ARG A 7 7.65 -4.99 -36.45
N ILE A 8 7.87 -6.30 -36.33
CA ILE A 8 7.49 -7.08 -35.13
C ILE A 8 8.32 -6.61 -33.93
N ALA A 9 9.63 -6.45 -34.09
CA ALA A 9 10.50 -5.95 -33.03
C ALA A 9 10.08 -4.55 -32.57
N THR A 10 9.72 -3.66 -33.50
CA THR A 10 9.21 -2.32 -33.18
C THR A 10 7.85 -2.38 -32.47
N ALA A 11 6.92 -3.23 -32.91
CA ALA A 11 5.61 -3.38 -32.26
C ALA A 11 5.74 -3.91 -30.82
N ILE A 12 6.64 -4.88 -30.61
CA ILE A 12 6.95 -5.40 -29.28
C ILE A 12 7.56 -4.30 -28.40
N ALA A 13 8.58 -3.59 -28.90
CA ALA A 13 9.21 -2.50 -28.16
C ALA A 13 8.21 -1.38 -27.79
N ALA A 14 7.32 -1.00 -28.71
CA ALA A 14 6.29 0.00 -28.46
C ALA A 14 5.29 -0.44 -27.39
N SER A 15 4.93 -1.73 -27.34
CA SER A 15 4.00 -2.26 -26.33
C SER A 15 4.56 -2.22 -24.90
N PHE A 16 5.88 -2.37 -24.73
CA PHE A 16 6.54 -2.22 -23.43
C PHE A 16 6.62 -0.76 -22.96
N ILE A 17 6.71 0.19 -23.89
CA ILE A 17 6.75 1.63 -23.57
C ILE A 17 5.34 2.19 -23.33
N ALA A 18 4.32 1.56 -23.93
CA ALA A 18 2.91 1.95 -23.80
C ALA A 18 2.25 1.49 -22.48
N LEU A 19 3.00 0.83 -21.58
CA LEU A 19 2.57 0.61 -20.21
C LEU A 19 2.43 1.98 -19.54
N SER A 20 1.22 2.53 -19.56
CA SER A 20 0.85 3.72 -18.83
C SER A 20 1.28 3.56 -17.37
N ALA A 21 1.98 4.56 -16.83
CA ALA A 21 2.23 4.65 -15.41
C ALA A 21 0.88 4.62 -14.69
N ASN A 22 0.53 3.48 -14.09
CA ASN A 22 -0.64 3.39 -13.23
C ASN A 22 -0.40 4.36 -12.07
N ALA A 23 -1.18 5.44 -12.00
CA ALA A 23 -1.22 6.27 -10.81
C ALA A 23 -1.81 5.40 -9.70
N VAL A 24 -0.94 4.80 -8.90
CA VAL A 24 -1.34 4.03 -7.72
C VAL A 24 -1.50 5.02 -6.58
N ASP A 25 -2.75 5.35 -6.29
CA ASP A 25 -3.12 6.21 -5.17
C ASP A 25 -3.07 5.40 -3.87
N PHE A 26 -1.97 5.54 -3.13
CA PHE A 26 -1.81 4.90 -1.83
C PHE A 26 -2.22 5.85 -0.70
N HIS A 27 -3.38 5.57 -0.10
CA HIS A 27 -3.91 6.29 1.05
C HIS A 27 -4.04 5.36 2.25
N GLY A 28 -3.81 5.87 3.45
CA GLY A 28 -4.02 5.10 4.67
C GLY A 28 -3.66 5.87 5.93
N TYR A 29 -4.14 5.36 7.06
CA TYR A 29 -3.75 5.80 8.39
C TYR A 29 -3.33 4.56 9.18
N ALA A 30 -2.18 4.61 9.83
CA ALA A 30 -1.66 3.54 10.67
C ALA A 30 -1.10 4.12 11.96
N ARG A 31 -1.36 3.43 13.08
CA ARG A 31 -0.72 3.69 14.38
C ARG A 31 -0.15 2.39 14.92
N SER A 32 1.06 2.46 15.46
CA SER A 32 1.75 1.32 16.07
C SER A 32 2.52 1.82 17.29
N GLY A 33 2.65 0.95 18.29
CA GLY A 33 3.35 1.24 19.52
C GLY A 33 3.52 -0.03 20.36
N ILE A 34 4.38 0.06 21.36
CA ILE A 34 4.56 -0.98 22.37
C ILE A 34 4.40 -0.31 23.74
N GLY A 35 3.71 -0.98 24.65
CA GLY A 35 3.49 -0.46 25.97
C GLY A 35 3.29 -1.57 26.99
N TRP A 36 3.46 -1.18 28.24
CA TRP A 36 3.30 -2.02 29.40
C TRP A 36 2.44 -1.30 30.42
N THR A 37 1.69 -2.08 31.21
CA THR A 37 0.92 -1.54 32.32
C THR A 37 1.83 -1.37 33.54
N SER A 38 1.61 -0.33 34.36
CA SER A 38 2.46 -0.05 35.53
C SER A 38 2.48 -1.18 36.56
N GLY A 39 1.42 -2.00 36.63
CA GLY A 39 1.36 -3.23 37.43
C GLY A 39 2.15 -4.42 36.84
N GLY A 40 2.84 -4.21 35.72
CA GLY A 40 3.50 -5.26 34.95
C GLY A 40 2.59 -5.86 33.87
N GLY A 41 3.22 -6.45 32.84
CA GLY A 41 2.51 -7.04 31.69
C GLY A 41 2.21 -6.05 30.56
N GLU A 42 1.51 -6.53 29.54
CA GLU A 42 1.10 -5.78 28.34
C GLU A 42 0.27 -4.52 28.69
N GLN A 43 0.32 -3.50 27.83
CA GLN A 43 -0.57 -2.34 27.89
C GLN A 43 -2.05 -2.75 27.78
N THR A 44 -2.87 -2.24 28.69
CA THR A 44 -4.34 -2.35 28.62
C THR A 44 -4.95 -1.04 28.10
N ALA A 45 -6.04 -1.13 27.33
CA ALA A 45 -6.86 0.02 26.95
C ALA A 45 -8.01 0.21 27.95
N PHE A 46 -8.24 1.45 28.40
CA PHE A 46 -9.28 1.78 29.37
C PHE A 46 -10.38 2.62 28.73
N THR A 47 -11.63 2.17 28.86
CA THR A 47 -12.83 2.90 28.44
C THR A 47 -13.83 2.89 29.59
N VAL A 48 -14.52 4.02 29.80
CA VAL A 48 -15.58 4.12 30.82
C VAL A 48 -16.86 3.46 30.33
N ASN A 49 -17.63 2.82 31.23
CA ASN A 49 -18.91 2.22 30.88
C ASN A 49 -19.91 3.30 30.40
N GLY A 50 -20.48 3.12 29.21
CA GLY A 50 -21.33 4.12 28.55
C GLY A 50 -20.58 5.27 27.85
N GLY A 51 -19.24 5.26 27.87
CA GLY A 51 -18.42 6.27 27.19
C GLY A 51 -18.40 6.08 25.67
N GLN A 52 -18.30 7.20 24.93
CA GLN A 52 -18.04 7.14 23.49
C GLN A 52 -16.59 6.77 23.22
N ASN A 53 -16.39 5.80 22.34
CA ASN A 53 -15.07 5.49 21.80
C ASN A 53 -14.72 6.56 20.75
N ILE A 54 -13.79 7.46 21.08
CA ILE A 54 -13.30 8.53 20.19
C ILE A 54 -11.93 8.22 19.57
N ALA A 55 -11.59 6.92 19.52
CA ALA A 55 -10.30 6.40 19.08
C ALA A 55 -10.31 5.86 17.65
#